data_AF-A0A3G9J2W4-F1
#
_entry.id   AF-A0A3G9J2W4-F1
#
_cell.length_a   1.000
_cell.length_b   1.000
_cell.length_c   1.000
_cell.angle_alpha   90.00
_cell.angle_beta   90.00
_cell.angle_gamma   90.00
#
_symmetry.space_group_name_H-M   'P 1'
#
loop_
_entity.id
_entity.type
_entity.pdbx_description
1 polymer ?
#
loop_
_entity_poly.entity_id
_entity_poly.type
_entity_poly.pdbx_seq_one_letter_code
_entity_poly.pdbx_strand_id
1 'polypeptide(L)'
;MLNVHAVNTKLAKEVSCFDIKNKKYKMMIEVEFTDYNPIEFSYSMLDQWIKSTILQKTIFPEEVAQLVFEKMYSMTKDEGHDCPFIVHVYTTKNKENLNVSVTMEHKLGE
;
A
#
# COMPACT_ATOMS: atom_id res chain seq x y z
N MET A 1 2.35 -11.40 33.01
CA MET A 1 2.98 -11.27 31.68
C MET A 1 1.86 -11.00 30.69
N LEU A 2 1.70 -9.74 30.27
CA LEU A 2 0.73 -9.39 29.23
C LEU A 2 1.32 -9.85 27.90
N ASN A 3 0.72 -10.87 27.29
CA ASN A 3 0.89 -11.11 25.85
C ASN A 3 0.27 -9.91 25.13
N VAL A 4 1.08 -8.88 24.87
CA VAL A 4 0.71 -7.81 23.96
C VAL A 4 0.76 -8.44 22.57
N HIS A 5 -0.39 -8.93 22.12
CA HIS A 5 -0.55 -9.31 20.72
C HIS A 5 -0.34 -8.04 19.90
N ALA A 6 0.80 -7.96 19.20
CA ALA A 6 1.02 -6.94 18.19
C ALA A 6 -0.18 -6.96 17.24
N VAL A 7 -0.93 -5.86 17.22
CA VAL A 7 -2.09 -5.70 16.34
C VAL A 7 -1.53 -5.37 14.96
N ASN A 8 -1.29 -6.39 14.15
CA ASN A 8 -0.98 -6.19 12.74
C ASN A 8 -2.28 -5.83 12.02
N THR A 9 -2.45 -4.55 11.71
CA THR A 9 -3.60 -4.11 10.93
C THR A 9 -3.20 -4.07 9.46
N LYS A 10 -3.96 -4.79 8.61
CA LYS A 10 -3.70 -4.92 7.18
C LYS A 10 -4.82 -4.30 6.36
N LEU A 11 -4.47 -3.41 5.43
CA LEU A 11 -5.32 -3.00 4.31
C LEU A 11 -4.84 -3.73 3.06
N ALA A 12 -5.77 -4.26 2.27
CA ALA A 12 -5.48 -4.84 0.96
C ALA A 12 -6.50 -4.35 -0.07
N LYS A 13 -6.02 -3.95 -1.25
CA LYS A 13 -6.85 -3.44 -2.34
C LYS A 13 -6.37 -3.94 -3.69
N GLU A 14 -7.27 -4.60 -4.43
CA GLU A 14 -7.05 -4.93 -5.84
C GLU A 14 -7.50 -3.76 -6.74
N VAL A 15 -6.65 -3.40 -7.70
CA VAL A 15 -6.93 -2.44 -8.77
C VAL A 15 -6.56 -2.99 -10.13
N SER A 16 -7.17 -2.43 -11.19
CA SER A 16 -6.77 -2.70 -12.57
C SER A 16 -5.99 -1.51 -13.13
N CYS A 17 -4.84 -1.77 -13.74
CA CYS A 17 -3.93 -0.79 -14.33
C CYS A 17 -3.56 -1.21 -15.75
N PHE A 18 -2.79 -0.38 -16.45
CA PHE A 18 -2.29 -0.64 -17.79
C PHE A 18 -0.77 -0.56 -17.81
N ASP A 19 -0.11 -1.41 -18.61
CA ASP A 19 1.32 -1.23 -18.90
C ASP A 19 1.54 -0.19 -20.01
N ILE A 20 2.81 0.07 -20.36
CA ILE A 20 3.17 1.00 -21.46
C ILE A 20 2.68 0.56 -22.84
N LYS A 21 2.29 -0.70 -23.00
CA LYS A 21 1.69 -1.25 -24.23
C LYS A 21 0.16 -1.24 -24.16
N ASN A 22 -0.41 -0.55 -23.17
CA ASN A 22 -1.85 -0.48 -22.90
C ASN A 22 -2.48 -1.85 -22.57
N LYS A 23 -1.69 -2.80 -22.09
CA LYS A 23 -2.17 -4.10 -21.64
C LYS A 23 -2.70 -4.00 -20.22
N LYS A 24 -3.97 -4.37 -20.04
CA LYS A 24 -4.61 -4.38 -18.73
C LYS A 24 -4.00 -5.47 -17.84
N TYR A 25 -3.61 -5.10 -16.64
CA TYR A 25 -3.20 -6.03 -15.60
C TYR A 25 -3.84 -5.67 -14.25
N LYS A 26 -3.81 -6.62 -13.33
CA LYS A 26 -4.34 -6.48 -11.98
C LYS A 26 -3.19 -6.37 -10.99
N MET A 27 -3.35 -5.50 -10.02
CA MET A 27 -2.38 -5.21 -8.98
C MET A 27 -3.05 -5.27 -7.63
N MET A 28 -2.42 -5.94 -6.67
CA MET A 28 -2.77 -5.88 -5.26
C MET A 28 -1.85 -4.88 -4.56
N ILE A 29 -2.45 -3.99 -3.78
CA ILE A 29 -1.76 -3.02 -2.92
C ILE A 29 -2.12 -3.39 -1.49
N GLU A 30 -1.12 -3.68 -0.67
CA GLU A 30 -1.29 -3.99 0.74
C GLU A 30 -0.48 -3.03 1.60
N VAL A 31 -1.07 -2.62 2.73
CA VAL A 31 -0.42 -1.77 3.72
C VAL A 31 -0.59 -2.43 5.08
N GLU A 32 0.52 -2.68 5.76
CA GLU A 32 0.58 -3.35 7.05
C GLU A 32 1.17 -2.40 8.10
N PHE A 33 0.44 -2.18 9.18
CA PHE A 33 0.91 -1.40 10.32
C PHE A 33 1.38 -2.34 11.43
N THR A 34 2.54 -2.02 12.02
CA THR A 34 3.06 -2.75 13.18
C THR A 34 2.78 -1.95 14.44
N ASP A 35 2.15 -2.58 15.43
CA ASP A 35 1.93 -2.01 16.78
C ASP A 35 1.06 -0.74 16.84
N TYR A 36 0.24 -0.51 15.80
CA TYR A 36 -0.69 0.62 15.73
C TYR A 36 -2.13 0.10 15.62
N ASN A 37 -2.99 0.51 16.55
CA ASN A 37 -4.43 0.31 16.47
C ASN A 37 -5.02 1.62 15.94
N PRO A 38 -5.28 1.75 14.62
CA PRO A 38 -5.65 3.03 14.05
C PRO A 38 -7.09 3.32 14.45
N ILE A 39 -7.28 4.08 15.53
CA ILE A 39 -8.61 4.55 15.92
C ILE A 39 -9.10 5.60 14.91
N GLU A 40 -8.20 6.19 14.10
CA GLU A 40 -8.55 7.27 13.16
C GLU A 40 -8.01 7.13 11.72
N PHE A 41 -7.21 6.10 11.38
CA PHE A 41 -6.80 5.91 9.99
C PHE A 41 -8.03 5.58 9.12
N SER A 42 -8.41 6.54 8.29
CA SER A 42 -9.58 6.37 7.43
C SER A 42 -9.22 5.50 6.23
N TYR A 43 -9.46 4.19 6.37
CA TYR A 43 -9.34 3.22 5.28
C TYR A 43 -10.11 3.66 4.02
N SER A 44 -11.21 4.41 4.19
CA SER A 44 -11.97 4.97 3.09
C SER A 44 -11.22 6.09 2.35
N MET A 45 -10.42 6.91 3.03
CA MET A 45 -9.59 7.93 2.39
C MET A 45 -8.48 7.30 1.54
N LEU A 46 -7.80 6.27 2.05
CA LEU A 46 -6.79 5.56 1.27
C LEU A 46 -7.42 4.83 0.06
N ASP A 47 -8.55 4.14 0.25
CA ASP A 47 -9.27 3.49 -0.86
C ASP A 47 -9.72 4.49 -1.93
N GLN A 48 -10.26 5.65 -1.52
CA GLN A 48 -10.65 6.71 -2.45
C GLN A 48 -9.45 7.28 -3.22
N TRP A 49 -8.33 7.51 -2.55
CA TRP A 49 -7.12 8.00 -3.17
C TRP A 49 -6.52 6.98 -4.15
N ILE A 50 -6.49 5.69 -3.79
CA ILE A 50 -6.06 4.61 -4.69
C ILE A 50 -6.93 4.58 -5.95
N LYS A 51 -8.26 4.71 -5.79
CA LYS A 51 -9.20 4.73 -6.91
C LYS A 51 -9.05 5.96 -7.81
N SER A 52 -8.73 7.12 -7.27
CA SER A 52 -8.57 8.34 -8.09
C SER A 52 -7.21 8.40 -8.79
N THR A 53 -6.17 7.84 -8.16
CA THR A 53 -4.78 8.02 -8.57
C THR A 53 -4.23 6.86 -9.39
N ILE A 54 -4.61 5.61 -9.07
CA ILE A 54 -3.95 4.40 -9.61
C ILE A 54 -4.89 3.62 -10.55
N LEU A 55 -6.18 3.57 -10.23
CA LEU A 55 -7.14 2.81 -11.02
C LEU A 55 -7.17 3.28 -12.48
N GLN A 56 -7.07 2.31 -13.39
CA GLN A 56 -7.09 2.51 -14.85
C GLN A 56 -5.98 3.44 -15.38
N LYS A 57 -4.89 3.65 -14.63
CA LYS A 57 -3.73 4.39 -15.11
C LYS A 57 -2.69 3.48 -15.77
N THR A 58 -1.93 4.07 -16.67
CA THR A 58 -0.65 3.51 -17.15
C THR A 58 0.41 3.81 -16.10
N ILE A 59 0.80 2.80 -15.33
CA ILE A 59 1.72 2.93 -14.20
C ILE A 59 2.39 1.59 -13.92
N PHE A 60 3.61 1.59 -13.40
CA PHE A 60 4.33 0.38 -12.99
C PHE A 60 4.14 0.03 -11.50
N PRO A 61 4.26 -1.25 -11.10
CA PRO A 61 4.18 -1.66 -9.69
C PRO A 61 5.14 -0.90 -8.77
N GLU A 62 6.35 -0.60 -9.23
CA GLU A 62 7.37 0.15 -8.51
C GLU A 62 6.92 1.59 -8.23
N GLU A 63 6.34 2.25 -9.23
CA GLU A 63 5.80 3.61 -9.09
C GLU A 63 4.62 3.63 -8.11
N VAL A 64 3.75 2.62 -8.16
CA VAL A 64 2.63 2.50 -7.22
C VAL A 64 3.13 2.30 -5.80
N ALA A 65 4.13 1.44 -5.58
CA ALA A 65 4.69 1.24 -4.24
C ALA A 65 5.22 2.54 -3.65
N GLN A 66 5.95 3.33 -4.44
CA GLN A 66 6.47 4.62 -4.02
C GLN A 66 5.35 5.62 -3.70
N LEU A 67 4.35 5.77 -4.58
CA LEU A 67 3.23 6.70 -4.36
C LEU A 67 2.44 6.34 -3.10
N VAL A 68 2.17 5.06 -2.88
CA VAL A 68 1.48 4.59 -1.68
C VAL A 68 2.34 4.86 -0.45
N PHE A 69 3.63 4.56 -0.49
CA PHE A 69 4.56 4.82 0.61
C PHE A 69 4.58 6.31 1.01
N GLU A 70 4.74 7.21 0.03
CA GLU A 70 4.74 8.66 0.28
C GLU A 70 3.40 9.15 0.84
N LYS A 71 2.28 8.61 0.33
CA LYS A 71 0.95 8.94 0.83
C LYS A 71 0.77 8.49 2.28
N MET A 72 1.20 7.27 2.60
CA MET A 72 1.15 6.74 3.97
C MET A 72 2.02 7.57 4.90
N TYR A 73 3.26 7.86 4.52
CA TYR A 73 4.19 8.67 5.30
C TYR A 73 3.64 10.07 5.60
N SER A 74 3.02 10.73 4.60
CA SER A 74 2.34 12.01 4.81
C SER A 74 1.19 11.88 5.81
N MET A 75 0.32 10.88 5.65
CA MET A 75 -0.87 10.72 6.50
C MET A 75 -0.49 10.42 7.95
N THR A 76 0.47 9.51 8.18
CA THR A 76 0.90 9.16 9.55
C THR A 76 1.57 10.36 10.23
N LYS A 77 2.43 11.08 9.50
CA LYS A 77 3.07 12.30 10.00
C LYS A 77 2.07 13.43 10.32
N ASP A 78 1.08 13.65 9.45
CA ASP A 78 0.06 14.69 9.63
C ASP A 78 -0.84 14.41 10.87
N GLU A 79 -1.06 13.13 11.19
CA GLU A 79 -1.76 12.69 12.40
C GLU A 79 -0.88 12.72 13.66
N GLY A 80 0.40 13.13 13.55
CA GLY A 80 1.34 13.17 14.67
C GLY A 80 1.84 11.80 15.13
N HIS A 81 1.63 10.76 14.30
CA HIS A 81 2.03 9.40 14.57
C HIS A 81 3.18 9.00 13.62
N ASP A 82 4.40 8.96 14.13
CA ASP A 82 5.48 8.28 13.42
C ASP A 82 5.39 6.79 13.79
N CYS A 83 4.66 6.00 12.99
CA CYS A 83 4.48 4.57 13.23
C CYS A 83 5.13 3.75 12.11
N PRO A 84 5.75 2.60 12.42
CA PRO A 84 6.33 1.73 11.40
C PRO A 84 5.22 1.07 10.57
N PHE A 85 5.40 1.07 9.25
CA PHE A 85 4.49 0.44 8.30
C PHE A 85 5.24 -0.17 7.12
N ILE A 86 4.61 -1.14 6.48
CA ILE A 86 5.13 -1.80 5.29
C ILE A 86 4.09 -1.68 4.17
N VAL A 87 4.55 -1.31 2.98
CA VAL A 87 3.76 -1.31 1.76
C VAL A 87 4.21 -2.47 0.89
N HIS A 88 3.29 -3.35 0.52
CA HIS A 88 3.50 -4.41 -0.46
C HIS A 88 2.66 -4.13 -1.70
N VAL A 89 3.29 -4.14 -2.86
CA VAL A 89 2.59 -4.03 -4.15
C VAL A 89 3.01 -5.20 -5.01
N TYR A 90 2.04 -5.95 -5.50
CA TYR A 90 2.34 -7.04 -6.42
C TYR A 90 1.29 -7.19 -7.52
N THR A 91 1.74 -7.58 -8.70
CA THR A 91 0.84 -7.94 -9.78
C THR A 91 0.21 -9.31 -9.49
N THR A 92 -1.09 -9.45 -9.70
CA THR A 92 -1.75 -10.75 -9.49
C THR A 92 -1.37 -11.71 -10.61
N LYS A 93 -1.02 -12.94 -10.23
CA LYS A 93 -0.55 -13.99 -11.12
C LYS A 93 -1.59 -14.31 -12.20
N ASN A 94 -1.31 -13.85 -13.41
CA ASN A 94 -2.01 -14.25 -14.63
C ASN A 94 -0.96 -14.65 -15.67
N LYS A 95 -1.30 -15.59 -16.57
CA LYS A 95 -0.38 -16.11 -17.61
C LYS A 95 0.26 -15.02 -18.49
N GLU A 96 -0.33 -13.83 -18.45
CA GLU A 96 -0.04 -12.69 -19.29
C GLU A 96 0.71 -11.55 -18.60
N ASN A 97 0.93 -11.61 -17.27
CA ASN A 97 1.55 -10.55 -16.49
C ASN A 97 2.89 -11.04 -15.89
N LEU A 98 3.92 -10.20 -15.94
CA LEU A 98 5.11 -10.40 -15.09
C LEU A 98 4.66 -10.29 -13.63
N ASN A 99 5.01 -11.29 -12.82
CA ASN A 99 4.83 -11.22 -11.36
C ASN A 99 5.92 -10.31 -10.81
N VAL A 100 5.55 -9.06 -10.55
CA VAL A 100 6.42 -8.08 -9.90
C VAL A 100 5.90 -7.92 -8.49
N SER A 101 6.79 -7.94 -7.51
CA SER A 101 6.48 -7.68 -6.11
C SER A 101 7.48 -6.65 -5.59
N VAL A 102 6.97 -5.59 -4.99
CA VAL A 102 7.72 -4.48 -4.43
C VAL A 102 7.31 -4.31 -2.99
N THR A 103 8.29 -4.28 -2.10
CA THR A 103 8.09 -4.06 -0.68
C THR A 103 8.88 -2.83 -0.26
N MET A 104 8.22 -1.90 0.42
CA MET A 104 8.85 -0.74 1.03
C MET A 104 8.53 -0.71 2.52
N GLU A 105 9.56 -0.59 3.35
CA GLU A 105 9.44 -0.59 4.81
C GLU A 105 9.81 0.79 5.36
N HIS A 106 8.91 1.36 6.16
CA HIS A 106 9.20 2.54 6.97
C HIS A 106 9.59 2.09 8.38
N LYS A 107 10.80 2.49 8.81
CA LYS A 107 11.28 2.30 10.17
C LYS A 107 11.41 3.64 10.85
N LEU A 108 11.02 3.68 12.12
CA LEU A 108 11.38 4.77 13.01
C LEU A 108 12.91 4.84 13.10
N GLY A 109 13.46 6.04 12.97
CA GLY A 109 14.90 6.26 13.09
C GLY A 109 15.44 5.72 14.42
N GLU A 110 16.62 5.09 14.35
CA GLU A 110 17.48 4.84 15.51
C GLU A 110 17.89 6.15 16.20
#